data_AF-A0A452Y0Y9-F1
#
_entry.id   AF-A0A452Y0Y9-F1
#
_cell.length_a   1.000
_cell.length_b   1.000
_cell.length_c   1.000
_cell.angle_alpha   90.00
_cell.angle_beta   90.00
_cell.angle_gamma   90.00
#
_symmetry.space_group_name_H-M   'P 1'
#
loop_
_entity.id
_entity.type
_entity.pdbx_description
1 polymer ?
#
loop_
_entity_poly.entity_id
_entity_poly.type
_entity_poly.pdbx_seq_one_letter_code
_entity_poly.pdbx_strand_id
1 'polypeptide(L)'
;MGSYLAVAAASANPPRFIHLCYKPPGGNVKRKLAIVGKGLTFDSGGYNIKIGAVCNIELMKWDMGGSAAVLGAAKALGEIKPPGVEVHFIVAACENMISGTGMRPGDIVTASNGKTIEVDNTDAEGRLTLADALVYACKQGVDKGF
;
A
#
# COMPACT_ATOMS: atom_id res chain seq x y z
N MET A 1 3.60 5.59 -10.58
CA MET A 1 3.53 5.41 -9.11
C MET A 1 4.75 6.05 -8.46
N GLY A 2 4.96 7.35 -8.68
CA GLY A 2 6.16 8.02 -8.18
C GLY A 2 6.16 8.18 -6.66
N SER A 3 4.98 8.35 -6.05
CA SER A 3 4.83 8.48 -4.60
C SER A 3 5.17 7.18 -3.87
N TYR A 4 4.65 6.04 -4.33
CA TYR A 4 4.99 4.72 -3.81
C TYR A 4 6.47 4.37 -4.03
N LEU A 5 7.00 4.62 -5.23
CA LEU A 5 8.39 4.28 -5.55
C LEU A 5 9.40 5.14 -4.77
N ALA A 6 9.05 6.38 -4.40
CA ALA A 6 9.89 7.22 -3.56
C ALA A 6 10.10 6.62 -2.16
N VAL A 7 9.05 6.05 -1.55
CA VAL A 7 9.14 5.34 -0.26
C VAL A 7 10.06 4.14 -0.37
N ALA A 8 9.89 3.33 -1.43
CA ALA A 8 10.63 2.09 -1.61
C ALA A 8 12.11 2.28 -1.98
N ALA A 9 12.51 3.47 -2.45
CA ALA A 9 13.81 3.71 -3.06
C ALA A 9 15.01 3.47 -2.15
N ALA A 10 14.81 3.54 -0.82
CA ALA A 10 15.88 3.37 0.15
C ALA A 10 16.25 1.91 0.42
N SER A 11 15.32 0.97 0.22
CA SER A 11 15.53 -0.44 0.55
C SER A 11 16.21 -1.22 -0.57
N ALA A 12 17.07 -2.16 -0.20
CA ALA A 12 17.60 -3.17 -1.13
C ALA A 12 16.55 -4.25 -1.47
N ASN A 13 15.51 -4.40 -0.63
CA ASN A 13 14.40 -5.30 -0.92
C ASN A 13 13.52 -4.69 -2.01
N PRO A 14 13.33 -5.39 -3.15
CA PRO A 14 12.65 -4.78 -4.27
C PRO A 14 11.14 -4.64 -3.99
N PRO A 15 10.52 -3.48 -4.26
CA PRO A 15 9.10 -3.27 -4.03
C PRO A 15 8.23 -4.24 -4.86
N ARG A 16 7.02 -4.55 -4.36
CA ARG A 16 6.01 -5.35 -5.05
C ARG A 16 4.64 -4.70 -4.97
N PHE A 17 4.06 -4.44 -6.13
CA PHE A 17 2.66 -4.03 -6.22
C PHE A 17 1.78 -5.27 -6.47
N ILE A 18 0.99 -5.65 -5.48
CA ILE A 18 0.19 -6.88 -5.48
C ILE A 18 -1.26 -6.52 -5.79
N HIS A 19 -1.84 -7.21 -6.76
CA HIS A 19 -3.25 -7.09 -7.11
C HIS A 19 -3.86 -8.48 -7.27
N LEU A 20 -4.71 -8.88 -6.33
CA LEU A 20 -5.54 -10.08 -6.45
C LEU A 20 -6.96 -9.69 -6.84
N CYS A 21 -7.58 -10.46 -7.72
CA CYS A 21 -8.95 -10.22 -8.16
C CYS A 21 -9.78 -11.48 -7.94
N TYR A 22 -10.80 -11.37 -7.10
CA TYR A 22 -11.86 -12.37 -6.99
C TYR A 22 -12.96 -12.04 -7.99
N LYS A 23 -13.34 -13.03 -8.80
CA LYS A 23 -14.52 -12.96 -9.68
C LYS A 23 -15.50 -14.06 -9.29
N PRO A 24 -16.81 -13.77 -9.29
CA PRO A 24 -17.80 -14.74 -8.84
C PRO A 24 -17.92 -15.89 -9.84
N PRO A 25 -18.19 -17.13 -9.37
CA PRO A 25 -18.50 -18.25 -10.25
C PRO A 25 -19.64 -17.89 -11.22
N GLY A 26 -19.49 -18.27 -12.50
CA GLY A 26 -20.45 -17.93 -13.55
C GLY A 26 -20.39 -16.48 -14.05
N GLY A 27 -19.50 -15.63 -13.51
CA GLY A 27 -19.15 -14.33 -14.09
C GLY A 27 -20.20 -13.22 -13.96
N ASN A 28 -21.36 -13.49 -13.35
CA ASN A 28 -22.38 -12.48 -13.14
C ASN A 28 -21.97 -11.53 -12.00
N VAL A 29 -21.57 -10.30 -12.35
CA VAL A 29 -21.09 -9.27 -11.43
C VAL A 29 -22.14 -8.17 -11.31
N LYS A 30 -22.66 -7.96 -10.10
CA LYS A 30 -23.61 -6.88 -9.76
C LYS A 30 -22.94 -5.71 -9.04
N ARG A 31 -21.79 -5.96 -8.41
CA ARG A 31 -21.03 -4.97 -7.66
C ARG A 31 -19.53 -5.25 -7.75
N LYS A 32 -18.74 -4.21 -7.95
CA LYS A 32 -17.27 -4.23 -7.96
C LYS A 32 -16.74 -3.47 -6.76
N LEU A 33 -15.89 -4.09 -5.97
CA LEU A 33 -15.29 -3.50 -4.78
C LEU A 33 -13.77 -3.47 -4.87
N ALA A 34 -13.14 -2.49 -4.24
CA ALA A 34 -11.71 -2.51 -3.94
C ALA A 34 -11.47 -2.51 -2.44
N ILE A 35 -10.46 -3.24 -2.00
CA ILE A 35 -9.93 -3.18 -0.63
C ILE A 35 -8.42 -2.94 -0.74
N VAL A 36 -7.94 -1.84 -0.18
CA VAL A 36 -6.55 -1.39 -0.31
C VAL A 36 -5.86 -1.40 1.05
N GLY A 37 -4.71 -2.09 1.14
CA GLY A 37 -3.96 -2.25 2.39
C GLY A 37 -2.58 -1.61 2.35
N LYS A 38 -2.22 -0.86 3.41
CA LYS A 38 -0.82 -0.44 3.67
C LYS A 38 0.06 -1.68 3.80
N GLY A 39 1.17 -1.71 3.06
CA GLY A 39 2.04 -2.89 2.92
C GLY A 39 3.50 -2.66 3.29
N LEU A 40 3.78 -1.85 4.31
CA LEU A 40 5.17 -1.62 4.75
C LEU A 40 5.67 -2.82 5.54
N THR A 41 6.52 -3.66 4.92
CA THR A 41 7.00 -4.89 5.57
C THR A 41 7.95 -4.61 6.73
N PHE A 42 8.60 -3.45 6.69
CA PHE A 42 9.29 -2.84 7.81
C PHE A 42 9.33 -1.32 7.60
N ASP A 43 9.21 -0.58 8.70
CA ASP A 43 9.22 0.89 8.69
C ASP A 43 10.21 1.43 9.73
N SER A 44 11.35 1.92 9.25
CA SER A 44 12.33 2.61 10.10
C SER A 44 11.99 4.09 10.32
N GLY A 45 10.99 4.62 9.60
CA GLY A 45 10.67 6.04 9.46
C GLY A 45 11.50 6.80 8.43
N GLY A 46 12.42 6.14 7.72
CA GLY A 46 13.33 6.81 6.80
C GLY A 46 14.23 7.84 7.52
N TYR A 47 14.55 8.97 6.87
CA TYR A 47 15.39 10.02 7.46
C TYR A 47 14.78 10.67 8.71
N ASN A 48 13.44 10.71 8.82
CA ASN A 48 12.74 10.94 10.08
C ASN A 48 12.71 9.66 10.91
N ILE A 49 13.90 9.15 11.23
CA ILE A 49 14.07 7.85 11.86
C ILE A 49 13.30 7.77 13.18
N LYS A 50 12.63 6.64 13.37
CA LYS A 50 11.99 6.29 14.63
C LYS A 50 13.03 6.24 15.75
N ILE A 51 12.94 7.16 16.70
CA ILE A 51 13.87 7.31 17.84
C ILE A 51 13.17 7.18 19.19
N GLY A 52 13.94 6.77 20.21
CA GLY A 52 13.54 6.81 21.61
C GLY A 52 13.23 5.44 22.21
N ALA A 53 13.40 5.33 23.54
CA ALA A 53 13.21 4.09 24.30
C ALA A 53 11.79 3.51 24.24
N VAL A 54 10.81 4.30 23.80
CA VAL A 54 9.39 3.93 23.67
C VAL A 54 8.94 3.64 22.24
N CYS A 55 9.84 3.77 21.25
CA CYS A 55 9.47 3.71 19.85
C CYS A 55 9.17 2.29 19.34
N ASN A 56 9.61 1.25 20.08
CA ASN A 56 9.39 -0.18 19.77
C ASN A 56 9.57 -0.49 18.28
N ILE A 57 10.70 -0.04 17.70
CA ILE A 57 10.96 -0.13 16.25
C ILE A 57 10.94 -1.58 15.75
N GLU A 58 11.24 -2.55 16.61
CA GLU A 58 11.13 -3.98 16.33
C GLU A 58 9.69 -4.44 16.04
N LEU A 59 8.69 -3.69 16.49
CA LEU A 59 7.27 -3.93 16.20
C LEU A 59 6.84 -3.35 14.86
N MET A 60 7.66 -2.52 14.20
CA MET A 60 7.32 -1.94 12.88
C MET A 60 7.29 -2.98 11.76
N LYS A 61 7.66 -4.23 12.04
CA LYS A 61 7.29 -5.39 11.21
C LYS A 61 5.76 -5.57 11.06
N TRP A 62 4.96 -4.94 11.92
CA TRP A 62 3.50 -4.94 11.86
C TRP A 62 2.93 -3.79 11.03
N ASP A 63 3.76 -2.93 10.45
CA ASP A 63 3.31 -1.80 9.63
C ASP A 63 2.72 -2.22 8.25
N MET A 64 2.66 -3.53 8.04
CA MET A 64 1.95 -4.24 6.97
C MET A 64 0.59 -4.81 7.43
N GLY A 65 0.11 -4.48 8.63
CA GLY A 65 -1.13 -5.04 9.19
C GLY A 65 -2.37 -4.81 8.30
N GLY A 66 -2.43 -3.66 7.60
CA GLY A 66 -3.45 -3.40 6.59
C GLY A 66 -3.42 -4.42 5.46
N SER A 67 -2.24 -4.68 4.88
CA SER A 67 -2.06 -5.71 3.85
C SER A 67 -2.37 -7.12 4.35
N ALA A 68 -2.03 -7.44 5.61
CA ALA A 68 -2.36 -8.73 6.21
C ALA A 68 -3.88 -8.95 6.25
N ALA A 69 -4.63 -7.93 6.66
CA ALA A 69 -6.09 -7.97 6.67
C ALA A 69 -6.67 -8.11 5.25
N VAL A 70 -6.14 -7.35 4.28
CA VAL A 70 -6.57 -7.43 2.87
C VAL A 70 -6.33 -8.82 2.28
N LEU A 71 -5.16 -9.41 2.48
CA LEU A 71 -4.83 -10.74 1.98
C LEU A 71 -5.59 -11.84 2.71
N GLY A 72 -5.84 -11.68 4.01
CA GLY A 72 -6.71 -12.57 4.79
C GLY A 72 -8.16 -12.55 4.27
N ALA A 73 -8.70 -11.37 3.98
CA ALA A 73 -10.01 -11.22 3.36
C ALA A 73 -10.04 -11.85 1.95
N ALA A 74 -8.99 -11.68 1.14
CA ALA A 74 -8.87 -12.31 -0.16
C ALA A 74 -8.93 -13.84 -0.09
N LYS A 75 -8.21 -14.43 0.87
CA LYS A 75 -8.24 -15.87 1.14
C LYS A 75 -9.66 -16.33 1.50
N ALA A 76 -10.29 -15.67 2.48
CA ALA A 76 -11.64 -16.02 2.92
C ALA A 76 -12.68 -15.91 1.78
N LEU A 77 -12.61 -14.86 0.96
CA LEU A 77 -13.51 -14.71 -0.19
C LEU A 77 -13.28 -15.80 -1.26
N GLY A 78 -12.03 -16.19 -1.49
CA GLY A 78 -11.70 -17.31 -2.39
C GLY A 78 -12.25 -18.66 -1.92
N GLU A 79 -12.41 -18.85 -0.61
CA GLU A 79 -12.99 -20.06 -0.01
C GLU A 79 -14.53 -20.03 -0.04
N ILE A 80 -15.15 -18.92 0.38
CA ILE A 80 -16.61 -18.75 0.46
C ILE A 80 -17.25 -18.67 -0.94
N LYS A 81 -16.56 -18.05 -1.89
CA LYS A 81 -17.02 -17.86 -3.28
C LYS A 81 -18.40 -17.19 -3.39
N PRO A 82 -18.63 -16.02 -2.77
CA PRO A 82 -19.92 -15.35 -2.84
C PRO A 82 -20.26 -14.95 -4.30
N PRO A 83 -21.50 -15.17 -4.77
CA PRO A 83 -21.92 -14.77 -6.10
C PRO A 83 -22.16 -13.25 -6.19
N GLY A 84 -22.16 -12.70 -7.40
CA GLY A 84 -22.62 -11.33 -7.66
C GLY A 84 -21.63 -10.21 -7.31
N VAL A 85 -20.45 -10.53 -6.78
CA VAL A 85 -19.44 -9.52 -6.40
C VAL A 85 -18.07 -9.84 -7.02
N GLU A 86 -17.44 -8.83 -7.61
CA GLU A 86 -16.02 -8.84 -7.99
C GLU A 86 -15.25 -7.98 -6.98
N VAL A 87 -14.14 -8.48 -6.44
CA VAL A 87 -13.37 -7.77 -5.41
C VAL A 87 -11.90 -7.71 -5.80
N HIS A 88 -11.36 -6.49 -5.81
CA HIS A 88 -9.97 -6.18 -6.06
C HIS A 88 -9.27 -5.96 -4.72
N PHE A 89 -8.24 -6.76 -4.44
CA PHE A 89 -7.40 -6.64 -3.25
C PHE A 89 -6.04 -6.10 -3.68
N ILE A 90 -5.68 -4.92 -3.19
CA ILE A 90 -4.53 -4.17 -3.68
C ILE A 90 -3.60 -3.84 -2.51
N VAL A 91 -2.31 -4.12 -2.70
CA VAL A 91 -1.26 -3.82 -1.72
C VAL A 91 -0.05 -3.24 -2.45
N ALA A 92 0.41 -2.07 -2.02
CA ALA A 92 1.70 -1.52 -2.41
C ALA A 92 2.73 -1.93 -1.35
N ALA A 93 3.44 -3.04 -1.57
CA ALA A 93 4.37 -3.60 -0.59
C ALA A 93 5.79 -3.09 -0.81
N CYS A 94 6.43 -2.57 0.24
CA CYS A 94 7.82 -2.15 0.25
C CYS A 94 8.32 -2.02 1.69
N GLU A 95 9.57 -1.59 1.86
CA GLU A 95 10.09 -1.13 3.14
C GLU A 95 10.34 0.37 3.09
N ASN A 96 10.29 1.01 4.25
CA ASN A 96 10.75 2.38 4.46
C ASN A 96 12.05 2.32 5.25
N MET A 97 13.15 2.65 4.59
CA MET A 97 14.52 2.45 5.09
C MET A 97 15.33 3.74 4.96
N ILE A 98 16.54 3.72 5.51
CA ILE A 98 17.52 4.81 5.38
C ILE A 98 18.66 4.34 4.47
N SER A 99 18.90 5.08 3.40
CA SER A 99 20.08 4.92 2.56
C SER A 99 20.30 6.18 1.72
N GLY A 100 21.42 6.26 1.00
CA GLY A 100 21.73 7.38 0.12
C GLY A 100 20.78 7.54 -1.09
N THR A 101 19.89 6.57 -1.33
CA THR A 101 18.88 6.62 -2.40
C THR A 101 17.46 6.90 -1.89
N GLY A 102 17.30 7.09 -0.57
CA GLY A 102 16.00 7.34 0.04
C GLY A 102 15.45 8.75 -0.23
N MET A 103 14.12 8.87 -0.20
CA MET A 103 13.44 10.16 -0.16
C MET A 103 13.83 10.96 1.10
N ARG A 104 13.90 12.28 0.98
CA ARG A 104 14.32 13.19 2.05
C ARG A 104 13.18 14.14 2.45
N PRO A 105 13.19 14.67 3.68
CA PRO A 105 12.36 15.79 4.05
C PRO A 105 12.52 16.96 3.07
N GLY A 106 11.41 17.50 2.56
CA GLY A 106 11.34 18.56 1.56
C GLY A 106 11.40 18.08 0.11
N ASP A 107 11.60 16.78 -0.16
CA ASP A 107 11.47 16.27 -1.53
C ASP A 107 10.01 16.39 -2.02
N ILE A 108 9.84 16.76 -3.30
CA ILE A 108 8.53 16.82 -3.95
C ILE A 108 8.39 15.61 -4.88
N VAL A 109 7.45 14.73 -4.57
CA VAL A 109 7.17 13.52 -5.34
C VAL A 109 5.90 13.69 -6.18
N THR A 110 5.84 13.05 -7.34
CA THR A 110 4.65 13.07 -8.21
C THR A 110 3.88 11.75 -8.10
N ALA A 111 2.64 11.82 -7.62
CA ALA A 111 1.72 10.68 -7.55
C ALA A 111 1.18 10.30 -8.95
N SER A 112 0.58 9.11 -9.06
CA SER A 112 0.11 8.55 -10.35
C SER A 112 -1.06 9.30 -10.99
N ASN A 113 -1.68 10.24 -10.26
CA ASN A 113 -2.69 11.15 -10.78
C ASN A 113 -2.11 12.52 -11.19
N GLY A 114 -0.78 12.67 -11.20
CA GLY A 114 -0.10 13.92 -11.55
C GLY A 114 -0.05 14.96 -10.43
N LYS A 115 -0.69 14.72 -9.27
CA LYS A 115 -0.55 15.61 -8.11
C LYS A 115 0.85 15.48 -7.52
N THR A 116 1.41 16.61 -7.11
CA THR A 116 2.67 16.67 -6.36
C THR A 116 2.40 16.60 -4.85
N ILE A 117 3.31 15.99 -4.12
CA ILE A 117 3.28 15.87 -2.66
C ILE A 117 4.65 16.28 -2.13
N GLU A 118 4.68 17.28 -1.26
CA GLU A 118 5.86 17.58 -0.46
C GLU A 118 5.96 16.56 0.68
N VAL A 119 7.10 15.90 0.80
CA VAL A 119 7.40 14.96 1.88
C VAL A 119 8.01 15.74 3.03
N ASP A 120 7.20 16.25 3.95
CA ASP A 120 7.69 16.94 5.14
C ASP A 120 8.33 15.97 6.16
N ASN A 121 7.76 14.77 6.27
CA ASN A 121 8.17 13.72 7.18
C ASN A 121 8.16 12.37 6.46
N THR A 122 9.33 11.71 6.39
CA THR A 122 9.49 10.41 5.74
C THR A 122 8.88 9.24 6.52
N ASP A 123 8.45 9.46 7.76
CA ASP A 123 7.68 8.53 8.61
C ASP A 123 6.15 8.67 8.39
N ALA A 124 5.75 9.54 7.45
CA ALA A 124 4.39 9.61 6.93
C ALA A 124 4.27 8.85 5.60
N GLU A 125 5.05 7.79 5.40
CA GLU A 125 5.15 7.05 4.14
C GLU A 125 3.89 6.28 3.76
N GLY A 126 3.11 5.81 4.75
CA GLY A 126 1.91 5.02 4.50
C GLY A 126 0.90 5.72 3.60
N ARG A 127 0.71 7.04 3.75
CA ARG A 127 -0.19 7.80 2.87
C ARG A 127 0.38 7.97 1.46
N LEU A 128 1.72 7.98 1.30
CA LEU A 128 2.38 8.08 0.00
C LEU A 128 2.20 6.80 -0.81
N THR A 129 2.35 5.63 -0.18
CA THR A 129 2.11 4.34 -0.83
C THR A 129 0.63 4.15 -1.16
N LEU A 130 -0.27 4.52 -0.24
CA LEU A 130 -1.72 4.47 -0.43
C LEU A 130 -2.21 5.42 -1.53
N ALA A 131 -1.62 6.61 -1.69
CA ALA A 131 -2.02 7.55 -2.73
C ALA A 131 -1.96 6.91 -4.13
N ASP A 132 -0.88 6.19 -4.42
CA ASP A 132 -0.72 5.49 -5.70
C ASP A 132 -1.60 4.24 -5.80
N ALA A 133 -1.73 3.48 -4.70
CA ALA A 133 -2.58 2.30 -4.68
C ALA A 133 -4.07 2.64 -4.89
N LEU A 134 -4.55 3.73 -4.28
CA LEU A 134 -5.92 4.22 -4.44
C LEU A 134 -6.17 4.74 -5.85
N VAL A 135 -5.23 5.49 -6.44
CA VAL A 135 -5.33 5.91 -7.85
C VAL A 135 -5.42 4.69 -8.78
N TYR A 136 -4.64 3.64 -8.52
CA TYR A 136 -4.74 2.40 -9.27
C TYR A 136 -6.08 1.68 -9.06
N ALA A 137 -6.59 1.63 -7.82
CA ALA A 137 -7.88 1.04 -7.49
C ALA A 137 -9.04 1.74 -8.24
N CYS A 138 -9.05 3.08 -8.29
CA CYS A 138 -10.05 3.84 -9.03
C CYS A 138 -10.04 3.49 -10.53
N LYS A 139 -8.88 3.17 -11.11
CA LYS A 139 -8.76 2.75 -12.52
C LYS A 139 -9.34 1.36 -12.80
N GLN A 140 -9.67 0.58 -11.78
CA GLN A 140 -10.31 -0.74 -11.95
C GLN A 140 -11.83 -0.64 -12.19
N GLY A 141 -12.41 0.56 -12.15
CA GLY A 141 -13.85 0.77 -12.36
C GLY A 141 -14.71 0.17 -11.24
N VAL A 142 -14.23 0.27 -9.99
CA VAL A 142 -14.94 -0.21 -8.81
C VAL A 142 -16.05 0.76 -8.39
N ASP A 143 -17.14 0.21 -7.84
CA ASP A 143 -18.28 1.00 -7.34
C ASP A 143 -17.97 1.62 -5.97
N LYS A 144 -17.14 0.94 -5.16
CA LYS A 144 -16.77 1.38 -3.81
C LYS A 144 -15.40 0.83 -3.39
N GLY A 145 -14.62 1.65 -2.70
CA GLY A 145 -13.35 1.27 -2.09
C GLY A 145 -13.42 1.26 -0.55
N PHE A 146 -12.58 0.43 0.07
CA PHE A 146 -12.31 0.37 1.51
C PHE A 146 -10.81 0.37 1.78
#